data_AF-A0A1Q9USA3-F1
#
_entry.id   AF-A0A1Q9USA3-F1
#
_cell.length_a   1.000
_cell.length_b   1.000
_cell.length_c   1.000
_cell.angle_alpha   90.00
_cell.angle_beta   90.00
_cell.angle_gamma   90.00
#
_symmetry.space_group_name_H-M   'P 1'
#
loop_
_entity.id
_entity.type
_entity.pdbx_description
1 polymer ?
#
loop_
_entity_poly.entity_id
_entity_poly.type
_entity_poly.pdbx_seq_one_letter_code
_entity_poly.pdbx_strand_id
1 'polypeptide(L)'
;MAATPGQTTITSGANGTRSVPSRVVPPVELPANVDELAADAAATLGWRGLVLPQLTMFGRRVYVVAKLRPAAHAERIALGQDPVTDRAQVSTWTWPEMADTAPQPAADIVGVLAVARHWRTGLAATVPFSRYGEAAMVLPQSMTLTHDYVDNCLPRARTYGVAVVSADDSAATDEDTEATGHVTLDVESHRDRILLGQDAVWRWINEVVYERLIAAENELDDTESDSAESDPAEESGATA
;
A
#
# COMPACT_ATOMS: atom_id res chain seq x y z
N MET A 1 32.63 -52.11 20.73
CA MET A 1 33.72 -51.54 19.91
C MET A 1 33.57 -50.04 19.91
N ALA A 2 34.59 -49.35 20.39
CA ALA A 2 34.67 -47.90 20.46
C ALA A 2 35.43 -47.38 19.24
N ALA A 3 34.92 -46.29 18.64
CA ALA A 3 35.70 -45.18 18.09
C ALA A 3 34.73 -44.23 17.36
N THR A 4 34.60 -43.02 17.88
CA THR A 4 34.15 -41.85 17.13
C THR A 4 35.30 -40.86 17.14
N PRO A 5 35.91 -40.52 16.00
CA PRO A 5 36.76 -39.35 15.90
C PRO A 5 36.11 -38.30 15.00
N GLY A 6 36.18 -37.05 15.42
CA GLY A 6 35.76 -35.89 14.65
C GLY A 6 35.83 -34.63 15.50
N GLN A 7 37.05 -34.22 15.84
CA GLN A 7 37.34 -33.00 16.60
C GLN A 7 36.65 -31.77 15.99
N THR A 8 35.91 -31.02 16.81
CA THR A 8 35.71 -29.59 16.58
C THR A 8 36.92 -28.84 17.10
N THR A 9 37.73 -28.31 16.19
CA THR A 9 38.79 -27.35 16.52
C THR A 9 38.16 -26.07 17.06
N ILE A 10 38.41 -25.80 18.33
CA ILE A 10 38.15 -24.51 18.96
C ILE A 10 39.28 -23.58 18.50
N THR A 11 38.99 -22.62 17.61
CA THR A 11 39.90 -21.48 17.42
C THR A 11 39.43 -20.37 18.36
N SER A 12 40.15 -20.23 19.47
CA SER A 12 39.99 -19.12 20.39
C SER A 12 40.90 -17.97 19.95
N GLY A 13 40.30 -16.80 19.76
CA GLY A 13 40.98 -15.51 19.88
C GLY A 13 41.63 -14.93 18.63
N ALA A 14 41.02 -13.90 18.04
CA ALA A 14 41.52 -12.53 18.15
C ALA A 14 40.65 -11.54 17.35
N ASN A 15 40.39 -10.39 17.98
CA ASN A 15 39.89 -9.13 17.43
C ASN A 15 38.43 -9.10 16.96
N GLY A 16 37.56 -8.97 17.96
CA GLY A 16 36.25 -8.38 17.81
C GLY A 16 36.35 -6.93 17.30
N THR A 17 36.35 -6.76 15.99
CA THR A 17 35.82 -5.55 15.37
C THR A 17 34.30 -5.71 15.35
N ARG A 18 33.67 -5.40 16.50
CA ARG A 18 32.24 -5.10 16.54
C ARG A 18 32.06 -3.89 15.64
N SER A 19 31.66 -4.09 14.39
CA SER A 19 31.33 -2.99 13.48
C SER A 19 30.09 -2.31 14.06
N VAL A 20 30.34 -1.21 14.76
CA VAL A 20 29.27 -0.29 15.12
C VAL A 20 28.91 0.42 13.82
N PRO A 21 27.64 0.43 13.37
CA PRO A 21 27.26 1.12 12.15
C PRO A 21 27.61 2.60 12.28
N SER A 22 28.69 3.02 11.61
CA SER A 22 29.24 4.36 11.68
C SER A 22 28.62 5.25 10.62
N ARG A 23 27.32 5.53 10.74
CA ARG A 23 26.73 6.78 10.27
C ARG A 23 25.29 6.84 10.77
N VAL A 24 25.04 7.68 11.78
CA VAL A 24 23.70 8.22 11.99
C VAL A 24 23.50 9.22 10.86
N VAL A 25 23.12 8.71 9.67
CA VAL A 25 22.60 9.56 8.61
C VAL A 25 21.27 10.08 9.13
N PRO A 26 21.02 11.40 9.14
CA PRO A 26 19.71 11.91 9.49
C PRO A 26 18.65 11.19 8.65
N PRO A 27 17.53 10.75 9.25
CA PRO A 27 16.52 10.00 8.54
C PRO A 27 16.05 10.85 7.37
N VAL A 28 16.26 10.36 6.13
CA VAL A 28 15.84 11.05 4.90
C VAL A 28 14.40 11.53 5.10
N GLU A 29 14.19 12.83 5.00
CA GLU A 29 12.86 13.43 5.18
C GLU A 29 12.02 13.16 3.92
N LEU A 30 10.71 13.04 4.12
CA LEU A 30 9.78 12.94 3.01
C LEU A 30 9.31 14.35 2.69
N PRO A 31 9.16 14.71 1.40
CA PRO A 31 8.92 16.08 1.01
C PRO A 31 7.50 16.59 1.28
N ALA A 32 6.54 15.68 1.43
CA ALA A 32 5.15 16.01 1.73
C ALA A 32 4.53 14.97 2.68
N ASN A 33 3.25 15.16 3.02
CA ASN A 33 2.49 14.18 3.78
C ASN A 33 2.48 12.84 3.03
N VAL A 34 2.64 11.74 3.76
CA VAL A 34 2.62 10.38 3.21
C VAL A 34 1.31 10.04 2.51
N ASP A 35 0.19 10.63 2.94
CA ASP A 35 -1.13 10.37 2.35
C ASP A 35 -1.27 11.10 1.00
N GLU A 36 -0.80 12.35 0.91
CA GLU A 36 -0.74 13.12 -0.34
C GLU A 36 0.19 12.45 -1.35
N LEU A 37 1.40 12.06 -0.92
CA LEU A 37 2.34 11.33 -1.77
C LEU A 37 1.78 10.00 -2.29
N ALA A 38 0.96 9.32 -1.50
CA ALA A 38 0.28 8.11 -1.95
C ALA A 38 -0.81 8.41 -2.99
N ALA A 39 -1.58 9.48 -2.78
CA ALA A 39 -2.61 9.92 -3.72
C ALA A 39 -2.02 10.36 -5.06
N ASP A 40 -0.99 11.21 -5.04
CA ASP A 40 -0.34 11.68 -6.26
C ASP A 40 0.34 10.53 -6.99
N ALA A 41 0.98 9.60 -6.26
CA ALA A 41 1.60 8.43 -6.88
C ALA A 41 0.57 7.52 -7.57
N ALA A 42 -0.59 7.32 -6.95
CA ALA A 42 -1.69 6.58 -7.57
C ALA A 42 -2.17 7.25 -8.87
N ALA A 43 -2.30 8.58 -8.86
CA ALA A 43 -2.68 9.37 -10.03
C ALA A 43 -1.62 9.26 -11.15
N THR A 44 -0.33 9.41 -10.83
CA THR A 44 0.79 9.29 -11.77
C THR A 44 0.88 7.89 -12.39
N LEU A 45 0.55 6.84 -11.64
CA LEU A 45 0.48 5.46 -12.13
C LEU A 45 -0.79 5.17 -12.96
N GLY A 46 -1.72 6.13 -13.04
CA GLY A 46 -3.00 5.97 -13.74
C GLY A 46 -3.96 4.99 -13.04
N TRP A 47 -3.77 4.74 -11.75
CA TRP A 47 -4.59 3.82 -10.97
C TRP A 47 -5.93 4.48 -10.63
N ARG A 48 -7.02 3.91 -11.15
CA ARG A 48 -8.39 4.44 -10.98
C ARG A 48 -9.11 3.78 -9.82
N GLY A 49 -9.26 4.50 -8.72
CA GLY A 49 -10.00 4.06 -7.54
C GLY A 49 -9.80 5.03 -6.39
N LEU A 50 -10.34 4.67 -5.22
CA LEU A 50 -10.09 5.37 -3.97
C LEU A 50 -8.75 4.90 -3.39
N VAL A 51 -7.91 5.85 -2.96
CA VAL A 51 -6.71 5.57 -2.19
C VAL A 51 -7.13 5.45 -0.73
N LEU A 52 -7.12 4.23 -0.21
CA LEU A 52 -7.53 3.98 1.17
C LEU A 52 -6.49 4.56 2.15
N PRO A 53 -6.92 5.03 3.34
CA PRO A 53 -6.01 5.39 4.42
C PRO A 53 -5.02 4.27 4.73
N GLN A 54 -3.86 4.60 5.29
CA GLN A 54 -2.79 3.64 5.51
C GLN A 54 -3.25 2.39 6.28
N LEU A 55 -3.04 1.21 5.69
CA LEU A 55 -3.39 -0.09 6.27
C LEU A 55 -2.14 -0.86 6.67
N THR A 56 -2.28 -1.73 7.67
CA THR A 56 -1.25 -2.73 7.99
C THR A 56 -1.66 -4.08 7.45
N MET A 57 -0.95 -4.55 6.43
CA MET A 57 -1.18 -5.85 5.79
C MET A 57 0.13 -6.62 5.71
N PHE A 58 0.11 -7.91 6.05
CA PHE A 58 1.32 -8.73 6.21
C PHE A 58 2.38 -8.11 7.14
N GLY A 59 1.95 -7.35 8.15
CA GLY A 59 2.85 -6.63 9.06
C GLY A 59 3.57 -5.44 8.43
N ARG A 60 3.10 -4.96 7.28
CA ARG A 60 3.67 -3.83 6.53
C ARG A 60 2.63 -2.74 6.37
N ARG A 61 3.07 -1.48 6.48
CA ARG A 61 2.25 -0.31 6.20
C ARG A 61 2.21 -0.07 4.71
N VAL A 62 1.00 -0.04 4.15
CA VAL A 62 0.76 0.14 2.72
C VAL A 62 -0.49 0.98 2.52
N TYR A 63 -0.57 1.62 1.36
CA TYR A 63 -1.80 2.20 0.83
C TYR A 63 -2.33 1.27 -0.23
N VAL A 64 -3.65 1.14 -0.29
CA VAL A 64 -4.30 0.29 -1.29
C VAL A 64 -5.21 1.17 -2.12
N VAL A 65 -5.05 1.09 -3.44
CA VAL A 65 -5.96 1.74 -4.39
C VAL A 65 -6.96 0.69 -4.83
N ALA A 66 -8.23 0.96 -4.54
CA ALA A 66 -9.29 0.00 -4.79
C ALA A 66 -10.59 0.69 -5.19
N LYS A 67 -11.51 -0.08 -5.72
CA LYS A 67 -12.86 0.36 -6.06
C LYS A 67 -13.86 -0.73 -5.68
N LEU A 68 -15.09 -0.33 -5.38
CA LEU A 68 -16.17 -1.30 -5.21
C LEU A 68 -16.54 -1.94 -6.55
N ARG A 69 -17.00 -3.19 -6.46
CA ARG A 69 -17.65 -3.91 -7.56
C ARG A 69 -19.16 -3.81 -7.35
N PRO A 70 -19.86 -2.90 -8.05
CA PRO A 70 -21.22 -2.51 -7.69
C PRO A 70 -22.20 -3.68 -7.63
N ALA A 71 -22.11 -4.62 -8.58
CA ALA A 71 -22.98 -5.79 -8.59
C ALA A 71 -22.80 -6.70 -7.37
N ALA A 72 -21.55 -7.01 -7.00
CA ALA A 72 -21.24 -7.86 -5.85
C ALA A 72 -21.54 -7.14 -4.52
N HIS A 73 -21.29 -5.83 -4.47
CA HIS A 73 -21.64 -5.01 -3.30
C HIS A 73 -23.16 -4.95 -3.09
N ALA A 74 -23.94 -4.71 -4.15
CA ALA A 74 -25.40 -4.69 -4.07
C ALA A 74 -25.99 -6.06 -3.67
N GLU A 75 -25.45 -7.15 -4.21
CA GLU A 75 -25.82 -8.51 -3.81
C GLU A 75 -25.57 -8.75 -2.32
N ARG A 76 -24.40 -8.34 -1.81
CA ARG A 76 -24.07 -8.46 -0.39
C ARG A 76 -25.01 -7.67 0.50
N ILE A 77 -25.33 -6.43 0.15
CA ILE A 77 -26.31 -5.63 0.89
C ILE A 77 -27.67 -6.33 0.90
N ALA A 78 -28.14 -6.79 -0.26
CA ALA A 78 -29.43 -7.46 -0.38
C ALA A 78 -29.52 -8.76 0.44
N LEU A 79 -28.39 -9.45 0.60
CA LEU A 79 -28.29 -10.69 1.38
C LEU A 79 -27.83 -10.47 2.84
N GLY A 80 -27.57 -9.24 3.27
CA GLY A 80 -27.08 -8.91 4.61
C GLY A 80 -25.69 -9.51 4.90
N GLN A 81 -24.80 -9.51 3.91
CA GLN A 81 -23.45 -10.09 4.00
C GLN A 81 -22.40 -9.01 4.22
N ASP A 82 -22.00 -8.83 5.48
CA ASP A 82 -20.94 -7.91 5.87
C ASP A 82 -19.53 -8.38 5.42
N PRO A 83 -18.55 -7.47 5.33
CA PRO A 83 -17.14 -7.83 5.14
C PRO A 83 -16.65 -8.80 6.23
N VAL A 84 -15.87 -9.80 5.84
CA VAL A 84 -15.29 -10.77 6.80
C VAL A 84 -13.77 -10.68 6.83
N THR A 85 -13.20 -10.10 7.89
CA THR A 85 -11.75 -9.90 8.01
C THR A 85 -11.02 -11.02 8.76
N ASP A 86 -11.74 -11.98 9.33
CA ASP A 86 -11.14 -13.18 9.90
C ASP A 86 -10.55 -14.08 8.81
N ARG A 87 -9.23 -14.19 8.82
CA ARG A 87 -8.48 -14.99 7.85
C ARG A 87 -8.82 -16.47 7.93
N ALA A 88 -9.14 -17.01 9.11
CA ALA A 88 -9.50 -18.41 9.25
C ALA A 88 -10.84 -18.69 8.54
N GLN A 89 -11.86 -17.86 8.81
CA GLN A 89 -13.15 -17.96 8.14
C GLN A 89 -13.02 -17.82 6.61
N VAL A 90 -12.33 -16.78 6.11
CA VAL A 90 -12.17 -16.57 4.66
C VAL A 90 -11.44 -17.72 3.98
N SER A 91 -10.52 -18.39 4.68
CA SER A 91 -9.81 -19.54 4.11
C SER A 91 -10.73 -20.71 3.77
N THR A 92 -11.83 -20.88 4.49
CA THR A 92 -12.83 -21.93 4.22
C THR A 92 -13.57 -21.71 2.91
N TRP A 93 -13.67 -20.47 2.43
CA TRP A 93 -14.36 -20.14 1.16
C TRP A 93 -13.62 -20.62 -0.08
N THR A 94 -12.33 -20.96 0.07
CA THR A 94 -11.55 -21.57 -1.02
C THR A 94 -11.71 -23.07 -1.11
N TRP A 95 -12.43 -23.68 -0.17
CA TRP A 95 -12.75 -25.10 -0.24
C TRP A 95 -13.79 -25.34 -1.33
N PRO A 96 -13.64 -26.39 -2.15
CA PRO A 96 -14.58 -26.69 -3.23
C PRO A 96 -16.04 -26.77 -2.75
N GLU A 97 -16.27 -27.25 -1.53
CA GLU A 97 -17.59 -27.39 -0.91
C GLU A 97 -18.27 -26.05 -0.62
N MET A 98 -17.47 -25.00 -0.41
CA MET A 98 -17.94 -23.65 -0.09
C MET A 98 -17.91 -22.69 -1.27
N ALA A 99 -17.30 -23.08 -2.40
CA ALA A 99 -17.05 -22.20 -3.54
C ALA A 99 -18.34 -21.56 -4.10
N ASP A 100 -19.44 -22.32 -4.15
CA ASP A 100 -20.73 -21.85 -4.69
C ASP A 100 -21.55 -21.02 -3.69
N THR A 101 -21.21 -21.08 -2.40
CA THR A 101 -21.95 -20.39 -1.33
C THR A 101 -21.18 -19.22 -0.73
N ALA A 102 -19.88 -19.14 -1.01
CA ALA A 102 -19.04 -18.04 -0.58
C ALA A 102 -19.55 -16.72 -1.19
N PRO A 103 -19.60 -15.62 -0.40
CA PRO A 103 -19.93 -14.31 -0.93
C PRO A 103 -19.03 -13.96 -2.11
N GLN A 104 -19.53 -13.22 -3.10
CA GLN A 104 -18.70 -12.73 -4.21
C GLN A 104 -17.77 -11.62 -3.71
N PRO A 105 -16.49 -11.55 -4.14
CA PRO A 105 -15.59 -10.45 -3.78
C PRO A 105 -16.13 -9.11 -4.27
N ALA A 106 -16.36 -8.18 -3.33
CA ALA A 106 -17.01 -6.89 -3.60
C ALA A 106 -16.02 -5.71 -3.75
N ALA A 107 -14.73 -5.93 -3.54
CA ALA A 107 -13.66 -4.98 -3.86
C ALA A 107 -12.90 -5.42 -5.13
N ASP A 108 -12.36 -4.46 -5.87
CA ASP A 108 -11.39 -4.66 -6.93
C ASP A 108 -10.13 -3.85 -6.59
N ILE A 109 -9.02 -4.54 -6.36
CA ILE A 109 -7.75 -3.94 -5.95
C ILE A 109 -6.97 -3.58 -7.21
N VAL A 110 -6.80 -2.29 -7.44
CA VAL A 110 -6.09 -1.74 -8.60
C VAL A 110 -4.58 -1.85 -8.37
N GLY A 111 -4.12 -1.50 -7.18
CA GLY A 111 -2.73 -1.62 -6.82
C GLY A 111 -2.42 -1.31 -5.36
N VAL A 112 -1.19 -1.58 -4.95
CA VAL A 112 -0.69 -1.36 -3.59
C VAL A 112 0.55 -0.46 -3.62
N LEU A 113 0.56 0.58 -2.79
CA LEU A 113 1.66 1.53 -2.66
C LEU A 113 2.35 1.39 -1.31
N ALA A 114 3.66 1.61 -1.26
CA ALA A 114 4.36 1.89 -0.03
C ALA A 114 5.19 3.17 -0.15
N VAL A 115 4.88 4.16 0.67
CA VAL A 115 5.70 5.38 0.81
C VAL A 115 6.82 5.08 1.81
N ALA A 116 8.07 5.16 1.36
CA ALA A 116 9.21 4.79 2.19
C ALA A 116 10.40 5.72 1.98
N ARG A 117 11.12 6.00 3.07
CA ARG A 117 12.37 6.78 3.06
C ARG A 117 13.56 6.02 2.46
N HIS A 118 13.41 4.71 2.28
CA HIS A 118 14.47 3.86 1.73
C HIS A 118 13.88 2.72 0.91
N TRP A 119 14.48 2.46 -0.26
CA TRP A 119 14.02 1.44 -1.20
C TRP A 119 13.96 0.03 -0.61
N ARG A 120 14.87 -0.34 0.29
CA ARG A 120 14.84 -1.68 0.92
C ARG A 120 13.54 -1.88 1.71
N THR A 121 13.10 -0.83 2.41
CA THR A 121 11.83 -0.83 3.16
C THR A 121 10.63 -0.82 2.22
N GLY A 122 10.65 0.04 1.20
CA GLY A 122 9.59 0.11 0.19
C GLY A 122 9.39 -1.23 -0.52
N LEU A 123 10.48 -1.86 -0.97
CA LEU A 123 10.46 -3.16 -1.62
C LEU A 123 9.98 -4.28 -0.67
N ALA A 124 10.45 -4.30 0.59
CA ALA A 124 9.99 -5.27 1.57
C ALA A 124 8.50 -5.13 1.92
N ALA A 125 7.93 -3.93 1.75
CA ALA A 125 6.51 -3.67 1.93
C ALA A 125 5.68 -4.09 0.71
N THR A 126 6.17 -3.86 -0.52
CA THR A 126 5.38 -4.02 -1.76
C THR A 126 5.49 -5.40 -2.41
N VAL A 127 6.65 -6.06 -2.33
CA VAL A 127 6.88 -7.38 -2.95
C VAL A 127 5.84 -8.45 -2.54
N PRO A 128 5.39 -8.55 -1.28
CA PRO A 128 4.35 -9.52 -0.91
C PRO A 128 3.03 -9.38 -1.70
N PHE A 129 2.77 -8.20 -2.28
CA PHE A 129 1.56 -7.88 -3.04
C PHE A 129 1.74 -8.01 -4.56
N SER A 130 2.98 -8.07 -5.07
CA SER A 130 3.22 -8.17 -6.52
C SER A 130 2.64 -9.44 -7.15
N ARG A 131 2.39 -10.47 -6.33
CA ARG A 131 1.69 -11.70 -6.72
C ARG A 131 0.17 -11.56 -6.88
N TYR A 132 -0.43 -10.49 -6.34
CA TYR A 132 -1.89 -10.28 -6.28
C TYR A 132 -2.39 -9.09 -7.10
N GLY A 133 -1.50 -8.21 -7.55
CA GLY A 133 -1.89 -7.01 -8.29
C GLY A 133 -0.69 -6.14 -8.65
N GLU A 134 -0.96 -4.92 -9.11
CA GLU A 134 0.08 -3.92 -9.31
C GLU A 134 0.61 -3.43 -7.96
N ALA A 135 1.91 -3.19 -7.89
CA ALA A 135 2.58 -2.75 -6.67
C ALA A 135 3.61 -1.67 -7.03
N ALA A 136 3.67 -0.61 -6.23
CA ALA A 136 4.65 0.46 -6.42
C ALA A 136 5.20 0.95 -5.09
N MET A 137 6.40 1.49 -5.10
CA MET A 137 6.97 2.21 -3.97
C MET A 137 7.21 3.68 -4.34
N VAL A 138 6.97 4.56 -3.38
CA VAL A 138 7.27 5.99 -3.49
C VAL A 138 8.52 6.27 -2.66
N LEU A 139 9.52 6.87 -3.28
CA LEU A 139 10.82 7.17 -2.68
C LEU A 139 11.12 8.67 -2.81
N PRO A 140 11.77 9.29 -1.80
CA PRO A 140 12.24 10.66 -1.93
C PRO A 140 13.30 10.76 -3.03
N GLN A 141 13.33 11.87 -3.76
CA GLN A 141 14.25 12.08 -4.88
C GLN A 141 15.71 11.92 -4.47
N SER A 142 16.06 12.40 -3.27
CA SER A 142 17.39 12.23 -2.69
C SER A 142 17.88 10.76 -2.62
N MET A 143 16.98 9.77 -2.55
CA MET A 143 17.30 8.35 -2.64
C MET A 143 17.55 7.90 -4.09
N THR A 144 16.82 8.45 -5.05
CA THR A 144 16.90 8.06 -6.48
C THR A 144 18.20 8.51 -7.17
N LEU A 145 18.90 9.48 -6.59
CA LEU A 145 20.17 10.01 -7.11
C LEU A 145 21.42 9.24 -6.63
N THR A 146 21.24 8.11 -5.95
CA THR A 146 22.35 7.35 -5.35
C THR A 146 22.83 6.19 -6.22
N HIS A 147 24.09 5.79 -6.06
CA HIS A 147 24.64 4.60 -6.73
C HIS A 147 23.93 3.31 -6.28
N ASP A 148 23.55 3.23 -5.00
CA ASP A 148 22.80 2.07 -4.47
C ASP A 148 21.41 1.95 -5.10
N TYR A 149 20.80 3.07 -5.51
CA TYR A 149 19.54 3.04 -6.25
C TYR A 149 19.71 2.37 -7.63
N VAL A 150 20.69 2.81 -8.40
CA VAL A 150 20.92 2.29 -9.76
C VAL A 150 21.39 0.83 -9.73
N ASP A 151 22.32 0.49 -8.84
CA ASP A 151 22.90 -0.85 -8.76
C ASP A 151 21.98 -1.89 -8.12
N ASN A 152 21.20 -1.49 -7.12
CA ASN A 152 20.49 -2.42 -6.26
C ASN A 152 18.98 -2.27 -6.29
N CYS A 153 18.45 -1.05 -6.30
CA CYS A 153 17.02 -0.82 -6.31
C CYS A 153 16.41 -1.14 -7.67
N LEU A 154 16.85 -0.49 -8.74
CA LEU A 154 16.26 -0.62 -10.07
C LEU A 154 16.22 -2.07 -10.59
N PRO A 155 17.30 -2.87 -10.50
CA PRO A 155 17.27 -4.25 -10.96
C PRO A 155 16.26 -5.08 -10.16
N ARG A 156 16.19 -4.91 -8.84
CA ARG A 156 15.27 -5.66 -7.98
C ARG A 156 13.82 -5.24 -8.20
N ALA A 157 13.55 -3.95 -8.32
CA ALA A 157 12.21 -3.44 -8.63
C ALA A 157 11.69 -4.08 -9.93
N ARG A 158 12.54 -4.12 -10.97
CA ARG A 158 12.23 -4.82 -12.24
C ARG A 158 12.04 -6.32 -12.06
N THR A 159 12.94 -7.00 -11.32
CA THR A 159 12.82 -8.46 -11.06
C THR A 159 11.51 -8.81 -10.36
N TYR A 160 11.04 -7.98 -9.42
CA TYR A 160 9.79 -8.21 -8.70
C TYR A 160 8.57 -7.59 -9.37
N GLY A 161 8.73 -6.86 -10.48
CA GLY A 161 7.65 -6.18 -11.19
C GLY A 161 7.03 -5.01 -10.40
N VAL A 162 7.78 -4.39 -9.49
CA VAL A 162 7.33 -3.27 -8.65
C VAL A 162 7.68 -1.94 -9.32
N ALA A 163 6.70 -1.05 -9.46
CA ALA A 163 6.92 0.31 -9.94
C ALA A 163 7.67 1.15 -8.90
N VAL A 164 8.41 2.15 -9.38
CA VAL A 164 9.12 3.11 -8.54
C VAL A 164 8.72 4.51 -8.95
N VAL A 165 8.25 5.28 -7.98
CA VAL A 165 7.86 6.68 -8.13
C VAL A 165 8.80 7.53 -7.27
N SER A 166 9.37 8.56 -7.86
CA SER A 166 10.21 9.55 -7.19
C SER A 166 9.35 10.72 -6.72
N ALA A 167 9.43 11.08 -5.44
CA ALA A 167 8.81 12.27 -4.87
C ALA A 167 9.82 13.42 -4.90
N ASP A 168 9.50 14.49 -5.61
CA ASP A 168 10.36 15.67 -5.72
C ASP A 168 10.44 16.41 -4.38
N ASP A 169 11.67 16.71 -3.96
CA ASP A 169 11.93 17.43 -2.72
C ASP A 169 11.80 18.97 -2.89
N SER A 170 11.69 19.44 -4.13
CA SER A 170 11.71 20.87 -4.50
C SER A 170 10.37 21.58 -4.31
N ALA A 171 9.25 20.85 -4.40
CA ALA A 171 7.91 21.42 -4.35
C ALA A 171 7.49 21.92 -2.96
N ALA A 172 8.23 21.55 -1.91
CA ALA A 172 7.90 21.87 -0.52
C ALA A 172 8.45 23.21 -0.02
N THR A 173 9.21 23.96 -0.83
CA THR A 173 9.91 25.19 -0.39
C THR A 173 9.26 26.48 -0.89
N ASP A 174 8.33 26.40 -1.85
CA ASP A 174 7.64 27.58 -2.39
C ASP A 174 6.34 27.82 -1.61
N GLU A 175 6.42 28.61 -0.53
CA GLU A 175 5.30 28.97 0.36
C GLU A 175 4.10 29.65 -0.35
N ASP A 176 4.26 30.03 -1.64
CA ASP A 176 3.25 30.75 -2.44
C ASP A 176 2.56 29.89 -3.53
N THR A 177 2.90 28.60 -3.67
CA THR A 177 2.22 27.68 -4.59
C THR A 177 1.57 26.57 -3.78
N GLU A 178 0.26 26.35 -3.94
CA GLU A 178 -0.44 25.19 -3.37
C GLU A 178 0.39 23.92 -3.65
N ALA A 179 1.05 23.40 -2.61
CA ALA A 179 2.10 22.40 -2.71
C ALA A 179 1.54 21.07 -3.20
N THR A 180 1.36 20.95 -4.51
CA THR A 180 1.07 19.69 -5.17
C THR A 180 2.38 18.92 -5.21
N GLY A 181 2.53 17.90 -4.36
CA GLY A 181 3.72 17.07 -4.30
C GLY A 181 4.00 16.46 -5.67
N HIS A 182 5.00 16.98 -6.38
CA HIS A 182 5.28 16.51 -7.73
C HIS A 182 5.97 15.14 -7.67
N VAL A 183 5.26 14.09 -8.10
CA VAL A 183 5.78 12.73 -8.18
C VAL A 183 6.01 12.31 -9.63
N THR A 184 7.16 11.73 -9.89
CA THR A 184 7.60 11.29 -11.23
C THR A 184 7.76 9.78 -11.28
N LEU A 185 7.38 9.17 -12.41
CA LEU A 185 7.53 7.73 -12.61
C LEU A 185 8.95 7.40 -13.07
N ASP A 186 9.70 6.64 -12.26
CA ASP A 186 11.05 6.20 -12.61
C ASP A 186 11.03 4.81 -13.28
N VAL A 187 10.19 3.91 -12.77
CA VAL A 187 10.06 2.54 -13.26
C VAL A 187 8.59 2.15 -13.32
N GLU A 188 8.14 1.75 -14.51
CA GLU A 188 6.81 1.15 -14.69
C GLU A 188 6.70 -0.21 -14.04
N SER A 189 5.50 -0.56 -13.57
CA SER A 189 5.23 -1.90 -13.06
C SER A 189 5.21 -2.89 -14.24
N HIS A 190 5.94 -4.00 -14.13
CA HIS A 190 6.02 -4.96 -15.23
C HIS A 190 4.82 -5.92 -15.21
N ARG A 191 4.05 -5.95 -16.29
CA ARG A 191 2.81 -6.75 -16.40
C ARG A 191 3.02 -8.21 -16.78
N ASP A 192 4.19 -8.58 -17.28
CA ASP A 192 4.49 -9.97 -17.68
C ASP A 192 4.97 -10.80 -16.47
N ARG A 193 4.07 -10.98 -15.51
CA ARG A 193 4.31 -11.73 -14.27
C ARG A 193 3.27 -12.82 -14.07
N ILE A 194 3.70 -13.93 -13.47
CA ILE A 194 2.79 -15.01 -13.07
C ILE A 194 1.96 -14.50 -11.89
N LEU A 195 0.72 -14.13 -12.15
CA LEU A 195 -0.26 -13.88 -11.10
C LEU A 195 -0.72 -15.23 -10.56
N LEU A 196 -0.57 -15.42 -9.25
CA LEU A 196 -1.18 -16.57 -8.59
C LEU A 196 -2.70 -16.34 -8.58
N GLY A 197 -3.46 -17.42 -8.76
CA GLY A 197 -4.92 -17.35 -8.83
C GLY A 197 -5.58 -16.85 -7.53
N GLN A 198 -6.91 -16.93 -7.51
CA GLN A 198 -7.75 -16.51 -6.39
C GLN A 198 -7.59 -17.46 -5.19
N ASP A 199 -6.49 -17.32 -4.44
CA ASP A 199 -6.22 -18.09 -3.22
C ASP A 199 -6.89 -17.47 -1.97
N ALA A 200 -6.77 -18.15 -0.83
CA ALA A 200 -7.38 -17.72 0.43
C ALA A 200 -6.84 -16.36 0.91
N VAL A 201 -5.59 -16.05 0.57
CA VAL A 201 -4.95 -14.80 0.97
C VAL A 201 -5.45 -13.67 0.08
N TRP A 202 -5.53 -13.86 -1.24
CA TRP A 202 -6.18 -12.93 -2.16
C TRP A 202 -7.61 -12.64 -1.72
N ARG A 203 -8.37 -13.68 -1.36
CA ARG A 203 -9.75 -13.54 -0.88
C ARG A 203 -9.79 -12.69 0.39
N TRP A 204 -8.92 -12.96 1.35
CA TRP A 204 -8.82 -12.21 2.61
C TRP A 204 -8.43 -10.73 2.40
N ILE A 205 -7.45 -10.46 1.54
CA ILE A 205 -7.05 -9.08 1.18
C ILE A 205 -8.28 -8.32 0.64
N ASN A 206 -9.07 -8.94 -0.25
CA ASN A 206 -10.26 -8.30 -0.80
C ASN A 206 -11.32 -7.98 0.27
N GLU A 207 -11.50 -8.83 1.29
CA GLU A 207 -12.43 -8.53 2.39
C GLU A 207 -11.96 -7.37 3.27
N VAL A 208 -10.66 -7.34 3.61
CA VAL A 208 -10.07 -6.24 4.38
C VAL A 208 -10.20 -4.91 3.61
N VAL A 209 -9.96 -4.94 2.30
CA VAL A 209 -10.12 -3.76 1.44
C VAL A 209 -11.59 -3.36 1.31
N TYR A 210 -12.49 -4.33 1.20
CA TYR A 210 -13.94 -4.08 1.10
C TYR A 210 -14.49 -3.41 2.37
N GLU A 211 -14.10 -3.87 3.56
CA GLU A 211 -14.43 -3.22 4.83
C GLU A 211 -14.01 -1.74 4.83
N ARG A 212 -12.81 -1.47 4.33
CA ARG A 212 -12.27 -0.10 4.29
C ARG A 212 -12.91 0.78 3.24
N LEU A 213 -13.35 0.22 2.12
CA LEU A 213 -14.10 0.96 1.11
C LEU A 213 -15.48 1.37 1.65
N ILE A 214 -16.19 0.46 2.31
CA ILE A 214 -17.50 0.79 2.91
C ILE A 214 -17.34 1.85 4.00
N ALA A 215 -16.34 1.70 4.86
CA ALA A 215 -16.07 2.70 5.90
C ALA A 215 -15.82 4.09 5.29
N ALA A 216 -15.01 4.16 4.22
CA ALA A 216 -14.72 5.42 3.55
C ALA A 216 -15.94 6.01 2.81
N GLU A 217 -16.81 5.19 2.21
CA GLU A 217 -18.06 5.68 1.60
C GLU A 217 -19.02 6.24 2.64
N ASN A 218 -19.16 5.58 3.79
CA ASN A 218 -20.01 6.09 4.87
C ASN A 218 -19.49 7.44 5.43
N GLU A 219 -18.17 7.59 5.56
CA GLU A 219 -17.56 8.86 5.99
C GLU A 219 -17.83 10.01 4.98
N LEU A 220 -17.88 9.70 3.68
CA LEU A 220 -18.22 10.66 2.64
C LEU A 220 -19.70 11.07 2.73
N ASP A 221 -20.62 10.12 2.89
CA ASP A 221 -22.06 10.37 3.03
C ASP A 221 -22.39 11.21 4.28
N ASP A 222 -21.70 10.97 5.40
CA ASP A 222 -21.85 11.76 6.63
C ASP A 222 -21.41 13.22 6.45
N THR A 223 -20.33 13.44 5.67
CA THR A 223 -19.79 14.79 5.41
C THR A 223 -20.72 15.60 4.50
N GLU A 224 -21.32 14.97 3.49
CA GLU A 224 -22.30 15.63 2.62
C GLU A 224 -23.58 16.02 3.39
N SER A 225 -23.98 15.19 4.36
CA SER A 225 -25.17 15.43 5.19
C SER A 225 -25.00 16.62 6.15
N ASP A 226 -23.82 16.80 6.76
CA ASP A 226 -23.53 17.93 7.67
C ASP A 226 -23.39 19.27 6.93
N SER A 227 -22.94 19.21 5.67
CA SER A 227 -22.83 20.37 4.78
C SER A 227 -24.19 20.96 4.38
N ALA A 228 -25.23 20.13 4.29
CA ALA A 228 -26.57 20.54 3.87
C ALA A 228 -27.39 21.20 4.99
N GLU A 229 -27.01 21.02 6.26
CA GLU A 229 -27.76 21.54 7.41
C GLU A 229 -27.29 22.94 7.87
N SER A 230 -26.25 23.50 7.23
CA SER A 230 -25.62 24.77 7.62
C SER A 230 -26.05 26.01 6.79
N ASP A 231 -27.21 25.98 6.13
CA ASP A 231 -27.75 27.14 5.39
C ASP A 231 -28.83 27.87 6.23
N PRO A 232 -28.47 28.83 7.11
CA PRO A 232 -29.47 29.62 7.80
C PRO A 232 -30.09 30.60 6.81
N ALA A 233 -31.35 30.35 6.47
CA ALA A 233 -32.21 31.27 5.74
C ALA A 233 -32.06 32.70 6.31
N GLU A 234 -31.49 33.62 5.51
CA GLU A 234 -31.64 35.05 5.70
C GLU A 234 -33.11 35.43 5.48
N GLU A 235 -33.92 35.22 6.50
CA GLU A 235 -35.20 35.91 6.67
C GLU A 235 -34.97 37.11 7.58
N SER A 236 -34.60 38.26 7.00
CA SER A 236 -34.75 39.54 7.67
C SER A 236 -35.39 40.53 6.71
N GLY A 237 -36.69 40.69 6.89
CA GLY A 237 -37.54 41.59 6.13
C GLY A 237 -37.06 43.04 6.15
N ALA A 238 -37.22 43.68 5.00
CA ALA A 238 -37.29 45.13 4.91
C ALA A 238 -38.74 45.50 4.57
N THR A 239 -39.52 45.81 5.61
CA THR A 239 -40.71 46.66 5.51
C THR A 239 -40.40 47.98 6.22
N ALA A 240 -40.26 49.06 5.43
CA ALA A 240 -40.77 50.41 5.69
C ALA A 240 -40.24 51.36 4.60
#